data_AF-A0A2I8AAK7-F1
#
_entry.id   AF-A0A2I8AAK7-F1
#
_cell.length_a   1.000
_cell.length_b   1.000
_cell.length_c   1.000
_cell.angle_alpha   90.00
_cell.angle_beta   90.00
_cell.angle_gamma   90.00
#
_symmetry.space_group_name_H-M   'P 1'
#
loop_
_entity.id
_entity.type
_entity.pdbx_description
1 polymer ?
#
loop_
_entity_poly.entity_id
_entity_poly.type
_entity_poly.pdbx_seq_one_letter_code
_entity_poly.pdbx_strand_id
1 'polypeptide(L)'
;MKRLIAAAVCASVIFLPTIASAGEVYRREVNQEQRIYNGVRNGSITPVELRNLQRREAAVDATRRRYIHSGRGLTVRERRQLNRRENNISRTIYRYKHN
;
A
#
# COMPACT_ATOMS: atom_id res chain seq x y z
N MET A 1 17.64 28.82 10.95
CA MET A 1 17.65 28.53 9.50
C MET A 1 18.11 27.08 9.29
N LYS A 2 17.19 26.15 9.03
CA LYS A 2 17.52 24.73 8.81
C LYS A 2 17.32 24.43 7.33
N ARG A 3 18.42 24.10 6.66
CA ARG A 3 18.51 23.88 5.21
C ARG A 3 17.65 22.67 4.82
N LEU A 4 16.65 22.91 3.97
CA LEU A 4 15.84 21.88 3.33
C LEU A 4 16.68 21.25 2.21
N ILE A 5 17.12 20.00 2.40
CA ILE A 5 17.63 19.19 1.30
C ILE A 5 16.40 18.55 0.65
N ALA A 6 15.89 19.21 -0.39
CA ALA A 6 14.87 18.69 -1.28
C ALA A 6 15.48 17.58 -2.14
N ALA A 7 15.39 16.32 -1.69
CA ALA A 7 15.57 15.18 -2.57
C ALA A 7 14.26 14.92 -3.29
N ALA A 8 14.08 15.58 -4.44
CA ALA A 8 13.07 15.24 -5.41
C ALA A 8 13.36 13.84 -5.96
N VAL A 9 12.68 12.82 -5.44
CA VAL A 9 12.50 11.55 -6.15
C VAL A 9 11.04 11.47 -6.55
N CYS A 10 10.74 12.07 -7.69
CA CYS A 10 9.54 11.76 -8.46
C CYS A 10 9.67 10.33 -8.97
N ALA A 11 9.33 9.35 -8.12
CA ALA A 11 9.03 8.00 -8.60
C ALA A 11 7.61 8.04 -9.13
N SER A 12 7.49 8.21 -10.45
CA SER A 12 6.26 8.04 -11.21
C SER A 12 5.69 6.65 -10.95
N VAL A 13 4.68 6.58 -10.07
CA VAL A 13 3.94 5.33 -9.84
C VAL A 13 3.03 5.09 -11.04
N ILE A 14 3.36 4.06 -11.81
CA ILE A 14 2.60 3.61 -12.97
C ILE A 14 1.18 3.24 -12.51
N PHE A 15 0.20 4.00 -13.00
CA PHE A 15 -1.22 3.83 -12.70
C PHE A 15 -1.80 2.75 -13.62
N LEU A 16 -2.07 1.55 -13.09
CA LEU A 16 -2.79 0.49 -13.80
C LEU A 16 -4.24 0.43 -13.29
N PRO A 17 -5.23 0.96 -14.04
CA PRO A 17 -6.62 0.93 -13.61
C PRO A 17 -7.17 -0.48 -13.85
N THR A 18 -7.54 -1.20 -12.79
CA THR A 18 -8.24 -2.48 -12.95
C THR A 18 -9.56 -2.53 -12.16
N ILE A 19 -10.65 -2.49 -12.94
CA ILE A 19 -12.00 -3.05 -12.76
C ILE A 19 -12.76 -2.76 -11.44
N ALA A 20 -13.87 -2.05 -11.60
CA ALA A 20 -14.80 -1.50 -10.59
C ALA A 20 -15.42 -2.46 -9.55
N SER A 21 -15.15 -3.78 -9.58
CA SER A 21 -15.47 -4.70 -8.48
C SER A 21 -14.50 -4.54 -7.28
N ALA A 22 -13.40 -3.81 -7.49
CA ALA A 22 -12.35 -3.51 -6.52
C ALA A 22 -12.67 -2.36 -5.53
N GLY A 23 -13.86 -1.74 -5.57
CA GLY A 23 -14.11 -0.44 -4.93
C GLY A 23 -13.77 -0.32 -3.43
N GLU A 24 -13.96 -1.35 -2.59
CA GLU A 24 -13.58 -1.30 -1.17
C GLU A 24 -12.05 -1.47 -0.97
N VAL A 25 -11.44 -2.36 -1.73
CA VAL A 25 -10.00 -2.67 -1.63
C VAL A 25 -9.18 -1.54 -2.23
N TYR A 26 -9.60 -1.02 -3.37
CA TYR A 26 -9.05 0.18 -4.00
C TYR A 26 -9.08 1.39 -3.06
N ARG A 27 -10.21 1.61 -2.35
CA ARG A 27 -10.29 2.66 -1.33
C ARG A 27 -9.28 2.45 -0.19
N ARG A 28 -9.01 1.22 0.22
CA ARG A 28 -8.01 0.93 1.26
C ARG A 28 -6.58 1.21 0.78
N GLU A 29 -6.24 0.82 -0.44
CA GLU A 29 -4.92 1.09 -1.03
C GLU A 29 -4.64 2.58 -1.13
N VAL A 30 -5.59 3.34 -1.67
CA VAL A 30 -5.47 4.82 -1.75
C VAL A 30 -5.27 5.42 -0.36
N ASN A 31 -6.00 4.94 0.66
CA ASN A 31 -5.83 5.42 2.02
C ASN A 31 -4.46 5.05 2.64
N GLN A 32 -3.91 3.88 2.29
CA GLN A 32 -2.57 3.47 2.75
C GLN A 32 -1.50 4.32 2.09
N GLU A 33 -1.54 4.46 0.76
CA GLU A 33 -0.64 5.32 -0.01
C GLU A 33 -0.64 6.76 0.51
N GLN A 34 -1.82 7.33 0.81
CA GLN A 34 -1.89 8.67 1.40
C GLN A 34 -1.21 8.76 2.77
N ARG A 35 -1.34 7.72 3.61
CA ARG A 35 -0.68 7.67 4.93
C ARG A 35 0.84 7.48 4.80
N ILE A 36 1.26 6.68 3.83
CA ILE A 36 2.68 6.47 3.49
C ILE A 36 3.28 7.77 2.99
N TYR A 37 2.66 8.41 2.00
CA TYR A 37 3.07 9.71 1.47
C TYR A 37 3.20 10.75 2.58
N ASN A 38 2.18 10.88 3.44
CA ASN A 38 2.22 11.82 4.56
C ASN A 38 3.36 11.50 5.54
N GLY A 39 3.61 10.20 5.80
CA GLY A 39 4.68 9.75 6.68
C GLY A 39 6.07 9.99 6.10
N VAL A 40 6.26 9.80 4.79
CA VAL A 40 7.50 10.13 4.10
C VAL A 40 7.71 11.65 4.09
N ARG A 41 6.66 12.42 3.78
CA ARG A 41 6.71 13.88 3.69
C ARG A 41 7.08 14.54 5.02
N ASN A 42 6.61 14.01 6.14
CA ASN A 42 6.91 14.54 7.47
C ASN A 42 8.10 13.83 8.16
N GLY A 43 8.75 12.88 7.50
CA GLY A 43 9.92 12.16 8.01
C GLY A 43 9.63 11.03 9.01
N SER A 44 8.38 10.75 9.34
CA SER A 44 7.99 9.64 10.22
C SER A 44 8.04 8.26 9.56
N ILE A 45 8.22 8.19 8.23
CA ILE A 45 8.50 6.94 7.52
C ILE A 45 9.84 7.10 6.80
N THR A 46 10.81 6.28 7.17
CA THR A 46 12.15 6.28 6.57
C THR A 46 12.14 5.63 5.18
N PRO A 47 13.15 5.87 4.32
CA PRO A 47 13.27 5.22 3.02
C PRO A 47 13.39 3.68 3.09
N VAL A 48 13.89 3.14 4.21
CA VAL A 48 13.97 1.68 4.43
C VAL A 48 12.58 1.11 4.75
N GLU A 49 11.83 1.80 5.60
CA GLU A 49 10.45 1.44 5.96
C GLU A 49 9.50 1.56 4.77
N LEU A 50 9.64 2.63 3.96
CA LEU A 50 8.91 2.78 2.70
C LEU A 50 9.13 1.58 1.78
N ARG A 51 10.40 1.18 1.56
CA ARG A 51 10.73 0.01 0.74
C ARG A 51 10.14 -1.29 1.31
N ASN A 52 10.03 -1.41 2.63
CA ASN A 52 9.37 -2.55 3.26
C ASN A 52 7.86 -2.56 2.97
N LEU A 53 7.20 -1.40 3.12
CA LEU A 53 5.76 -1.23 2.85
C LEU A 53 5.43 -1.57 1.39
N GLN A 54 6.17 -1.00 0.43
CA GLN A 54 5.97 -1.25 -1.00
C GLN A 54 6.09 -2.74 -1.36
N ARG A 55 7.07 -3.47 -0.77
CA ARG A 55 7.19 -4.92 -1.00
C ARG A 55 5.97 -5.68 -0.48
N ARG A 56 5.41 -5.26 0.65
CA ARG A 56 4.25 -5.92 1.26
C ARG A 56 2.97 -5.65 0.46
N GLU A 57 2.77 -4.42 0.02
CA GLU A 57 1.66 -4.04 -0.87
C GLU A 57 1.75 -4.80 -2.18
N ALA A 58 2.93 -4.83 -2.83
CA ALA A 58 3.15 -5.60 -4.05
C ALA A 58 2.87 -7.11 -3.89
N ALA A 59 3.20 -7.70 -2.74
CA ALA A 59 2.92 -9.12 -2.46
C ALA A 59 1.42 -9.39 -2.28
N VAL A 60 0.67 -8.47 -1.65
CA VAL A 60 -0.79 -8.55 -1.55
C VAL A 60 -1.42 -8.44 -2.93
N ASP A 61 -0.92 -7.52 -3.75
CA ASP A 61 -1.38 -7.29 -5.11
C ASP A 61 -1.14 -8.49 -6.04
N ALA A 62 0.05 -9.09 -5.96
CA ALA A 62 0.35 -10.32 -6.68
C ALA A 62 -0.58 -11.47 -6.26
N THR A 63 -0.90 -11.57 -4.97
CA THR A 63 -1.85 -12.58 -4.47
C THR A 63 -3.26 -12.32 -4.99
N ARG A 64 -3.71 -11.05 -4.98
CA ARG A 64 -5.01 -10.65 -5.50
C ARG A 64 -5.14 -11.00 -6.98
N ARG A 65 -4.14 -10.67 -7.80
CA ARG A 65 -4.11 -11.02 -9.23
C ARG A 65 -4.20 -12.54 -9.44
N ARG A 66 -3.48 -13.33 -8.65
CA ARG A 66 -3.58 -14.80 -8.68
C ARG A 66 -5.00 -15.28 -8.38
N TYR A 67 -5.65 -14.77 -7.34
CA TYR A 67 -7.01 -15.16 -6.97
C TYR A 67 -8.07 -14.76 -8.00
N ILE A 68 -7.91 -13.58 -8.62
CA ILE A 68 -8.80 -13.14 -9.69
C ILE A 68 -8.64 -14.05 -10.92
N HIS A 69 -7.41 -14.47 -11.24
CA HIS A 69 -7.14 -15.31 -12.40
C HIS A 69 -7.52 -16.78 -12.20
N SER A 70 -7.55 -17.28 -10.96
CA SER A 70 -7.87 -18.68 -10.65
C SER A 70 -9.36 -19.04 -10.65
N GLY A 71 -10.28 -18.11 -10.91
CA GLY A 71 -11.71 -18.39 -10.87
C GLY A 71 -12.61 -17.24 -11.32
N ARG A 72 -13.91 -17.30 -10.96
CA ARG A 72 -14.92 -16.28 -11.32
C ARG A 72 -14.84 -15.00 -10.47
N GLY A 73 -13.65 -14.67 -9.96
CA GLY A 73 -13.40 -13.59 -9.00
C GLY A 73 -13.08 -14.08 -7.57
N LEU A 74 -12.94 -13.13 -6.64
CA LEU A 74 -12.53 -13.41 -5.26
C LEU A 74 -13.62 -14.14 -4.47
N THR A 75 -13.30 -15.34 -3.98
CA THR A 75 -14.11 -16.06 -2.98
C THR A 75 -14.15 -15.30 -1.64
N VAL A 76 -15.12 -15.62 -0.79
CA VAL A 76 -15.23 -15.03 0.56
C VAL A 76 -13.96 -15.29 1.40
N ARG A 77 -13.35 -16.47 1.26
CA ARG A 77 -12.14 -16.86 1.99
C ARG A 77 -10.94 -16.03 1.54
N GLU A 78 -10.74 -15.90 0.23
CA GLU A 78 -9.67 -15.10 -0.37
C GLU A 78 -9.80 -13.62 -0.01
N ARG A 79 -11.02 -13.07 -0.08
CA ARG A 79 -11.29 -11.69 0.33
C ARG A 79 -10.93 -11.45 1.80
N ARG A 80 -11.31 -12.38 2.70
CA ARG A 80 -10.93 -12.30 4.13
C ARG A 80 -9.41 -12.36 4.32
N GLN A 81 -8.71 -13.20 3.56
CA GLN A 81 -7.26 -13.29 3.64
C GLN A 81 -6.56 -12.01 3.15
N LEU A 82 -6.99 -11.45 2.02
CA LEU A 82 -6.50 -10.17 1.53
C LEU A 82 -6.75 -9.07 2.56
N ASN A 83 -7.97 -8.96 3.10
CA ASN A 83 -8.30 -7.98 4.14
C ASN A 83 -7.43 -8.12 5.40
N ARG A 84 -7.12 -9.33 5.84
CA ARG A 84 -6.20 -9.55 6.97
C ARG A 84 -4.80 -9.03 6.67
N ARG A 85 -4.30 -9.24 5.45
CA ARG A 85 -2.99 -8.74 5.03
C ARG A 85 -2.96 -7.22 4.94
N GLU A 86 -3.98 -6.59 4.34
CA GLU A 86 -4.14 -5.14 4.33
C GLU A 86 -4.16 -4.56 5.75
N ASN A 87 -4.89 -5.18 6.67
CA ASN A 87 -4.93 -4.73 8.07
C ASN A 87 -3.54 -4.81 8.74
N ASN A 88 -2.72 -5.79 8.40
CA ASN A 88 -1.36 -5.91 8.92
C ASN A 88 -0.42 -4.84 8.35
N ILE A 89 -0.58 -4.48 7.08
CA ILE A 89 0.13 -3.35 6.45
C ILE A 89 -0.30 -2.05 7.14
N SER A 90 -1.59 -1.82 7.30
CA SER A 90 -2.13 -0.64 7.99
C SER A 90 -1.59 -0.45 9.41
N ARG A 91 -1.45 -1.53 10.19
CA ARG A 91 -0.81 -1.50 11.52
C ARG A 91 0.68 -1.19 11.45
N THR A 92 1.35 -1.68 10.42
CA THR A 92 2.78 -1.41 10.18
C THR A 92 2.98 0.07 9.83
N ILE A 93 2.15 0.64 8.95
CA ILE A 93 2.15 2.08 8.64
C ILE A 93 1.93 2.90 9.91
N TYR A 94 0.98 2.49 10.77
CA TYR A 94 0.75 3.18 12.04
C TYR A 94 1.99 3.13 12.93
N ARG A 95 2.62 1.97 13.06
CA ARG A 95 3.82 1.81 13.88
C ARG A 95 4.95 2.70 13.38
N TYR A 96 5.28 2.64 12.08
CA TYR A 96 6.35 3.47 11.50
C TYR A 96 6.11 4.95 11.75
N LYS A 97 4.87 5.44 11.54
CA LYS A 97 4.51 6.84 11.80
C LYS A 97 4.68 7.32 13.25
N HIS A 98 4.79 6.43 14.23
CA HIS A 98 4.88 6.76 15.66
C HIS A 98 6.15 6.21 16.33
N ASN A 99 7.10 5.72 15.53
CA ASN A 99 8.41 5.28 16.02
C ASN A 99 9.39 6.44 16.13
#